data_AF-A0A2S8HZQ8-F1
#
_entry.id   AF-A0A2S8HZQ8-F1
#
_cell.length_a   1.000
_cell.length_b   1.000
_cell.length_c   1.000
_cell.angle_alpha   90.00
_cell.angle_beta   90.00
_cell.angle_gamma   90.00
#
_symmetry.space_group_name_H-M   'P 1'
#
loop_
_entity.id
_entity.type
_entity.pdbx_description
1 polymer ?
#
loop_
_entity_poly.entity_id
_entity_poly.type
_entity_poly.pdbx_seq_one_letter_code
_entity_poly.pdbx_strand_id
1 'polypeptide(L)'
;MLLRDAAMPVTAACALLGVPRSSYYRRTRGYRHYVPVSDPVPHVQRRQPAALSDDERARIVELILAEENTDLSVVQVYWRSFDAG
;
A
#
# COMPACT_ATOMS: atom_id res chain seq x y z
N MET A 1 -18.78 2.42 26.74
CA MET A 1 -17.88 2.01 27.85
C MET A 1 -16.56 1.56 27.23
N LEU A 2 -15.62 2.49 27.09
CA LEU A 2 -14.34 2.24 26.39
C LEU A 2 -13.32 1.70 27.40
N LEU A 3 -12.57 0.69 26.98
CA LEU A 3 -11.56 -0.13 27.68
C LEU A 3 -10.41 0.62 28.41
N ARG A 4 -10.56 1.89 28.79
CA ARG A 4 -9.48 2.69 29.41
C ARG A 4 -9.36 2.50 30.93
N ASP A 5 -10.41 2.04 31.60
CA ASP A 5 -10.43 1.99 33.07
C ASP A 5 -9.71 0.77 33.66
N ALA A 6 -9.45 -0.27 32.85
CA ALA A 6 -8.87 -1.52 33.31
C ALA A 6 -7.32 -1.57 33.29
N ALA A 7 -6.64 -0.46 32.97
CA ALA A 7 -5.17 -0.37 32.83
C ALA A 7 -4.54 -1.49 31.95
N MET A 8 -5.32 -2.09 31.04
CA MET A 8 -4.88 -3.22 30.22
C MET A 8 -4.41 -2.75 28.83
N PRO A 9 -3.24 -3.20 28.35
CA PRO A 9 -2.83 -2.96 26.98
C PRO A 9 -3.86 -3.52 25.98
N VAL A 10 -4.18 -2.73 24.95
CA VAL A 10 -5.11 -3.14 23.86
C VAL A 10 -4.71 -4.48 23.24
N THR A 11 -3.41 -4.75 23.14
CA THR A 11 -2.88 -6.01 22.61
C THR A 11 -3.30 -7.21 23.47
N ALA A 12 -3.16 -7.11 24.78
CA ALA A 12 -3.56 -8.15 25.73
C ALA A 12 -5.08 -8.36 25.73
N ALA A 13 -5.85 -7.27 25.74
CA ALA A 13 -7.31 -7.34 25.66
C ALA A 13 -7.79 -8.01 24.35
N CYS A 14 -7.19 -7.65 23.21
CA CYS A 14 -7.51 -8.25 21.91
C CYS A 14 -7.20 -9.75 21.86
N ALA A 15 -6.04 -10.15 22.40
CA ALA A 15 -5.65 -11.56 22.47
C ALA A 15 -6.61 -12.37 23.36
N LEU A 16 -6.93 -11.85 24.55
CA LEU A 16 -7.85 -12.49 25.49
C LEU A 16 -9.26 -12.68 24.90
N LEU A 17 -9.76 -11.68 24.18
CA LEU A 17 -11.09 -11.69 23.59
C LEU A 17 -11.17 -12.36 22.21
N GLY A 18 -10.04 -12.85 21.67
CA GLY A 18 -9.99 -13.43 20.32
C GLY A 18 -10.33 -12.44 19.21
N VAL A 19 -10.09 -11.14 19.42
CA VAL A 19 -10.39 -10.09 18.44
C VAL A 19 -9.10 -9.66 17.73
N PRO A 20 -9.04 -9.67 16.39
CA PRO A 20 -7.91 -9.09 15.68
C PRO A 20 -7.74 -7.59 16.01
N ARG A 21 -6.50 -7.14 16.27
CA ARG A 21 -6.20 -5.73 16.57
C ARG A 21 -6.74 -4.76 15.52
N SER A 22 -6.69 -5.17 14.25
CA SER A 22 -7.24 -4.40 13.12
C SER A 22 -8.74 -4.17 13.28
N SER A 23 -9.51 -5.18 13.68
CA SER A 23 -10.95 -5.08 13.93
C SER A 23 -11.26 -4.20 15.15
N TYR A 24 -10.48 -4.32 16.23
CA TYR A 24 -10.60 -3.44 17.40
C TYR A 24 -10.43 -1.96 17.02
N TYR A 25 -9.35 -1.62 16.31
CA TYR A 25 -9.10 -0.24 15.89
C TYR A 25 -10.14 0.25 14.89
N ARG A 26 -10.59 -0.58 13.94
CA ARG A 26 -11.64 -0.18 13.00
C ARG A 26 -12.92 0.22 13.73
N ARG A 27 -13.34 -0.57 14.73
CA ARG A 27 -14.55 -0.28 15.52
C ARG A 27 -14.37 0.93 16.42
N THR A 28 -13.29 0.96 17.21
CA THR A 28 -13.08 2.01 18.23
C THR A 28 -12.72 3.37 17.64
N ARG A 29 -12.04 3.42 16.49
CA ARG A 29 -11.76 4.68 15.78
C ARG A 29 -12.88 5.09 14.82
N GLY A 30 -14.00 4.35 14.79
CA GLY A 30 -15.12 4.65 13.92
C GLY A 30 -14.72 4.70 12.45
N TYR A 31 -13.87 3.77 12.00
CA TYR A 31 -13.43 3.71 10.60
C TYR A 31 -14.64 3.50 9.69
N ARG A 32 -15.06 4.58 9.01
CA ARG A 32 -16.23 4.63 8.10
C ARG A 32 -15.85 4.74 6.62
N HIS A 33 -14.57 4.55 6.28
CA HIS A 33 -14.07 4.74 4.91
C HIS A 33 -14.68 3.79 3.89
N TYR A 34 -15.20 2.63 4.33
CA TYR A 34 -15.88 1.72 3.43
C TYR A 34 -17.39 1.94 3.52
N VAL A 35 -17.93 2.57 2.48
CA VAL A 35 -19.36 2.58 2.18
C VAL A 35 -19.54 1.61 1.03
N PRO A 36 -20.23 0.47 1.23
CA PRO A 36 -20.56 -0.42 0.13
C PRO A 36 -21.35 0.36 -0.92
N VAL A 37 -20.89 0.30 -2.17
CA VAL A 37 -21.64 0.81 -3.32
C VAL A 37 -22.38 -0.35 -3.97
N SER A 38 -23.56 -0.09 -4.54
CA SER A 38 -24.40 -1.12 -5.18
C SER A 38 -23.72 -1.75 -6.39
N ASP A 39 -22.90 -0.98 -7.11
CA ASP A 39 -22.15 -1.43 -8.28
C ASP A 39 -20.68 -0.99 -8.16
N PRO A 40 -19.80 -1.84 -7.61
CA PRO A 40 -18.40 -1.47 -7.38
C PRO A 40 -17.59 -1.56 -8.67
N VAL A 41 -16.82 -0.51 -8.98
CA VAL A 41 -15.85 -0.53 -10.08
C VAL A 41 -14.83 -1.67 -9.83
N PRO A 42 -14.72 -2.64 -10.77
CA PRO A 42 -13.74 -3.71 -10.70
C PRO A 42 -12.33 -3.15 -10.50
N HIS A 43 -11.49 -3.82 -9.71
CA HIS A 43 -10.17 -3.29 -9.33
C HIS A 43 -9.31 -2.90 -10.55
N VAL A 44 -9.36 -3.70 -11.62
CA VAL A 44 -8.63 -3.48 -12.88
C VAL A 44 -9.13 -2.27 -13.68
N GLN A 45 -10.35 -1.79 -13.41
CA GLN A 45 -10.97 -0.65 -14.08
C GLN A 45 -10.90 0.64 -13.24
N ARG A 46 -10.33 0.57 -12.02
CA ARG A 46 -10.20 1.76 -11.16
C ARG A 46 -9.11 2.67 -11.70
N ARG A 47 -9.40 3.97 -11.77
CA ARG A 47 -8.40 5.00 -12.05
C ARG A 47 -7.33 4.98 -10.96
N GLN A 48 -6.09 4.72 -11.36
CA GLN A 48 -4.91 4.85 -10.51
C GLN A 48 -4.29 6.21 -10.80
N PRO A 49 -4.34 7.19 -9.88
CA PRO A 49 -3.87 8.55 -10.15
C PRO A 49 -2.35 8.64 -10.41
N ALA A 50 -1.60 7.63 -9.97
CA ALA A 50 -0.16 7.50 -10.18
C ALA A 50 0.20 6.31 -11.09
N ALA A 51 -0.74 5.84 -11.92
CA ALA A 51 -0.37 4.89 -12.96
C ALA A 51 0.49 5.58 -14.01
N LEU A 52 1.53 4.88 -14.45
CA LEU A 52 2.35 5.28 -15.57
C LEU A 52 1.50 5.29 -16.84
N SER A 53 1.73 6.28 -17.71
CA SER A 53 1.27 6.21 -19.09
C SER A 53 2.00 5.10 -19.85
N ASP A 54 1.46 4.69 -20.98
CA ASP A 54 2.12 3.69 -21.84
C ASP A 54 3.51 4.18 -22.30
N ASP A 55 3.66 5.48 -22.57
CA ASP A 55 4.93 6.10 -22.94
C ASP A 55 5.93 6.17 -21.78
N GLU A 56 5.46 6.45 -20.56
CA GLU A 56 6.30 6.39 -19.37
C GLU A 56 6.79 4.96 -19.11
N ARG A 57 5.90 3.99 -19.24
CA ARG A 57 6.23 2.57 -19.11
C ARG A 57 7.25 2.15 -20.16
N ALA A 58 7.06 2.53 -21.43
CA ALA A 58 7.97 2.20 -22.52
C ALA A 58 9.38 2.75 -22.25
N ARG A 59 9.49 4.03 -21.86
CA ARG A 59 10.77 4.67 -21.50
C ARG A 59 11.48 3.97 -20.34
N ILE A 60 10.74 3.54 -19.32
CA ILE A 60 11.33 2.79 -18.20
C ILE A 60 11.87 1.43 -18.67
N VAL A 61 11.15 0.74 -19.55
CA VAL A 61 11.61 -0.53 -20.12
C VAL A 61 12.87 -0.33 -20.97
N GLU A 62 12.89 0.69 -21.83
CA GLU A 62 14.07 1.04 -22.63
C GLU A 62 15.28 1.36 -21.75
N LEU A 63 15.10 2.16 -20.69
CA LEU A 63 16.15 2.48 -19.73
C LEU A 63 16.71 1.21 -19.05
N ILE A 64 15.84 0.33 -18.57
CA ILE A 64 16.27 -0.90 -17.88
C ILE A 64 17.02 -1.83 -18.85
N LEU A 65 16.59 -1.90 -20.11
CA LEU A 65 17.18 -2.78 -21.12
C LEU A 65 18.37 -2.16 -21.88
N ALA A 66 18.77 -0.93 -21.53
CA ALA A 66 19.91 -0.27 -22.15
C ALA A 66 21.21 -1.04 -21.86
N GLU A 67 22.13 -1.08 -22.83
CA GLU A 67 23.34 -1.89 -22.78
C GLU A 67 24.22 -1.54 -21.56
N GLU A 68 24.29 -0.26 -21.19
CA GLU A 68 25.01 0.24 -20.02
C GLU A 68 24.46 -0.25 -18.67
N ASN A 69 23.25 -0.82 -18.67
CA ASN A 69 22.57 -1.37 -17.50
C ASN A 69 22.55 -2.92 -17.51
N THR A 70 23.27 -3.55 -18.44
CA THR A 70 23.45 -5.01 -18.46
C THR A 70 23.99 -5.52 -17.11
N ASP A 71 23.43 -6.63 -16.65
CA ASP A 71 23.74 -7.28 -15.35
C ASP A 71 23.46 -6.44 -14.09
N LEU A 72 22.86 -5.24 -14.23
CA LEU A 72 22.39 -4.47 -13.09
C LEU A 72 20.98 -4.88 -12.70
N SER A 73 20.74 -5.03 -11.39
CA SER A 73 19.37 -5.14 -10.87
C SER A 73 18.62 -3.82 -11.05
N VAL A 74 17.29 -3.89 -11.09
CA VAL A 74 16.41 -2.70 -11.17
C VAL A 74 16.73 -1.67 -10.08
N VAL A 75 17.10 -2.10 -8.88
CA VAL A 75 17.47 -1.21 -7.77
C VAL A 75 18.80 -0.49 -8.05
N GLN A 76 19.77 -1.16 -8.66
CA GLN A 76 21.04 -0.53 -9.04
C GLN A 76 20.85 0.47 -10.19
N VAL A 77 20.04 0.12 -11.19
CA VAL A 77 19.67 1.06 -12.27
C VAL A 77 18.99 2.29 -11.69
N TYR A 78 18.06 2.12 -10.73
CA TYR A 78 17.43 3.25 -10.04
C TYR A 78 18.44 4.20 -9.40
N TRP A 79 19.34 3.70 -8.56
CA TRP A 79 20.33 4.56 -7.88
C TRP A 79 21.30 5.20 -8.87
N ARG A 80 21.74 4.46 -9.88
CA ARG A 80 22.59 4.98 -10.95
C ARG A 80 21.93 6.13 -11.71
N SER A 81 20.67 5.96 -12.13
CA SER A 81 19.92 7.02 -12.82
C SER A 81 19.66 8.20 -11.89
N PHE A 82 19.34 7.94 -10.63
CA PHE A 82 19.12 8.99 -9.63
C PHE A 82 20.38 9.84 -9.40
N ASP A 83 21.55 9.21 -9.34
CA ASP A 83 22.84 9.90 -9.17
C ASP A 83 23.24 10.69 -10.43
N ALA A 84 22.76 10.31 -11.61
CA ALA A 84 23.04 10.99 -12.87
C ALA A 84 22.23 12.29 -13.08
N GLY A 85 21.08 12.42 -12.41
CA GLY A 85 20.12 13.55 -12.55
C GLY A 85 19.06 13.34 -13.61
#